data_AF-A0A2E9WYR3-F1
#
_entry.id   AF-A0A2E9WYR3-F1
#
_cell.length_a   1.000
_cell.length_b   1.000
_cell.length_c   1.000
_cell.angle_alpha   90.00
_cell.angle_beta   90.00
_cell.angle_gamma   90.00
#
_symmetry.space_group_name_H-M   'P 1'
#
loop_
_entity.id
_entity.type
_entity.pdbx_description
1 polymer ?
#
loop_
_entity_poly.entity_id
_entity_poly.type
_entity_poly.pdbx_seq_one_letter_code
_entity_poly.pdbx_strand_id
1 'polypeptide(L)'
;MARIVGLWVILFATWLLLSGHWDSALLVGFGVGSCALTVYIANRMDVADHEGVSIYWVGRFLLYLPWLLKEILIANINVAKVILSPKLPISPIMVVFGSTQKTDLGRVLYANSITLTPGTITTGVEGDQLEIHALTWKDVDGREEDEMDQRVSIVERVS
;
A
#
# COMPACT_ATOMS: atom_id res chain seq x y z
N MET A 1 -6.54 -17.00 17.54
CA MET A 1 -5.19 -17.58 17.69
C MET A 1 -4.33 -17.48 16.43
N ALA A 2 -4.74 -18.01 15.27
CA ALA A 2 -3.91 -17.99 14.05
C ALA A 2 -3.44 -16.57 13.62
N ARG A 3 -4.29 -15.55 13.76
CA ARG A 3 -3.95 -14.15 13.45
C ARG A 3 -2.84 -13.57 14.35
N ILE A 4 -2.94 -13.81 15.65
CA ILE A 4 -1.97 -13.37 16.67
C ILE A 4 -0.61 -14.01 16.39
N VAL A 5 -0.61 -15.30 16.04
CA VAL A 5 0.61 -16.03 15.64
C VAL A 5 1.18 -15.46 14.35
N GLY A 6 0.34 -15.17 13.34
CA GLY A 6 0.77 -14.54 12.10
C GLY A 6 1.41 -13.17 12.31
N LEU A 7 0.79 -12.32 13.13
CA LEU A 7 1.33 -11.01 13.52
C LEU A 7 2.69 -11.15 14.23
N TRP A 8 2.80 -12.09 15.17
CA TRP A 8 4.05 -12.36 15.86
C TRP A 8 5.15 -12.82 14.90
N VAL A 9 4.84 -13.73 13.97
CA VAL A 9 5.78 -14.22 12.96
C VAL A 9 6.25 -13.09 12.04
N ILE A 10 5.33 -12.24 11.55
CA ILE A 10 5.69 -11.10 10.70
C ILE A 10 6.57 -10.12 11.47
N LEU A 11 6.19 -9.74 12.70
CA LEU A 11 6.98 -8.83 13.54
C LEU A 11 8.37 -9.39 13.82
N PHE A 12 8.48 -10.68 14.15
CA PHE A 12 9.76 -11.30 14.43
C PHE A 12 10.63 -11.44 13.17
N ALA A 13 10.04 -11.77 12.02
CA ALA A 13 10.75 -11.80 10.74
C ALA A 13 11.26 -10.40 10.36
N THR A 14 10.44 -9.37 10.54
CA THR A 14 10.85 -7.97 10.32
C THR A 14 11.97 -7.57 11.28
N TRP A 15 11.87 -7.93 12.56
CA TRP A 15 12.92 -7.68 13.55
C TRP A 15 14.23 -8.37 13.17
N LEU A 16 14.18 -9.65 12.75
CA LEU A 16 15.37 -10.39 12.29
C LEU A 16 16.00 -9.75 11.05
N LEU A 17 15.18 -9.37 10.08
CA LEU A 17 15.63 -8.77 8.83
C LEU A 17 16.30 -7.41 9.06
N LEU A 18 15.75 -6.58 9.95
CA LEU A 18 16.31 -5.26 10.29
C LEU A 18 17.52 -5.35 11.23
N SER A 19 17.51 -6.27 12.20
CA SER A 19 18.58 -6.39 13.20
C SER A 19 19.82 -7.10 12.66
N GLY A 20 19.65 -8.07 11.76
CA GLY A 20 20.74 -8.86 11.19
C GLY A 20 21.49 -9.72 12.21
N HIS A 21 20.94 -9.92 13.42
CA HIS A 21 21.58 -10.67 14.49
C HIS A 21 21.18 -12.15 14.47
N TRP A 22 22.13 -13.02 14.12
CA TRP A 22 21.94 -14.47 14.07
C TRP A 22 22.76 -15.21 15.13
N ASP A 23 23.91 -14.66 15.54
CA ASP A 23 24.92 -15.38 16.30
C ASP A 23 24.71 -15.31 17.83
N SER A 24 23.95 -14.33 18.30
CA SER A 24 23.77 -14.06 19.73
C SER A 24 22.43 -14.56 20.24
N ALA A 25 22.40 -15.74 20.86
CA ALA A 25 21.19 -16.36 21.40
C ALA A 25 20.44 -15.45 22.41
N LEU A 26 21.17 -14.64 23.18
CA LEU A 26 20.59 -13.69 24.13
C LEU A 26 19.84 -12.55 23.44
N LEU A 27 20.39 -11.99 22.36
CA LEU A 27 19.74 -10.93 21.57
C LEU A 27 18.50 -11.46 20.86
N VAL A 28 18.58 -12.67 20.29
CA VAL A 28 17.41 -13.34 19.69
C VAL A 28 16.32 -13.58 20.73
N GLY A 29 16.70 -13.97 21.95
CA GLY A 29 15.76 -14.12 23.08
C GLY A 29 15.03 -12.81 23.43
N PHE A 30 15.74 -11.68 23.46
CA PHE A 30 15.11 -10.37 23.65
C PHE A 30 14.22 -9.97 22.47
N GLY A 31 14.61 -10.29 21.24
CA GLY A 31 13.77 -10.10 20.04
C GLY A 31 12.44 -10.84 20.15
N VAL A 32 12.50 -12.15 20.45
CA VAL A 32 11.31 -13.00 20.68
C VAL A 32 10.41 -12.42 21.78
N GLY A 33 10.99 -12.05 22.93
CA GLY A 33 10.25 -11.48 24.06
C GLY A 33 9.61 -10.13 23.74
N SER A 34 10.32 -9.25 23.03
CA SER A 34 9.82 -7.94 22.60
C SER A 34 8.64 -8.07 21.61
N CYS A 35 8.76 -8.97 20.62
CA CYS A 35 7.67 -9.27 19.70
C CYS A 35 6.45 -9.84 20.42
N ALA A 36 6.66 -10.73 21.41
CA ALA A 36 5.56 -11.29 22.20
C ALA A 36 4.84 -10.22 23.04
N LEU A 37 5.59 -9.31 23.66
CA LEU A 37 5.03 -8.19 24.43
C LEU A 37 4.24 -7.23 23.52
N THR A 38 4.78 -6.89 22.35
CA THR A 38 4.11 -6.04 21.36
C THR A 38 2.77 -6.65 20.94
N VAL A 39 2.75 -7.95 20.66
CA VAL A 39 1.53 -8.67 20.28
C VAL A 39 0.52 -8.72 21.43
N TYR A 40 0.98 -8.89 22.66
CA TYR A 40 0.12 -8.83 23.85
C TYR A 40 -0.56 -7.46 23.98
N ILE A 41 0.19 -6.37 23.84
CA ILE A 41 -0.35 -5.00 23.88
C ILE A 41 -1.33 -4.76 22.73
N ALA A 42 -0.97 -5.15 21.50
CA ALA A 42 -1.83 -4.99 20.32
C ALA A 42 -3.15 -5.75 20.45
N ASN A 43 -3.12 -6.96 21.03
CA ASN A 43 -4.32 -7.72 21.32
C ASN A 43 -5.17 -7.04 22.41
N ARG A 44 -4.53 -6.51 23.47
CA ARG A 44 -5.22 -5.82 24.57
C ARG A 44 -5.94 -4.54 24.11
N MET A 45 -5.41 -3.88 23.09
CA MET A 45 -5.96 -2.67 22.47
C MET A 45 -7.01 -2.95 21.38
N ASP A 46 -7.31 -4.23 21.09
CA ASP A 46 -8.27 -4.65 20.06
C ASP A 46 -7.98 -4.13 18.64
N VAL A 47 -6.71 -3.80 18.39
CA VAL A 47 -6.25 -3.25 17.09
C VAL A 47 -6.33 -4.31 15.97
N ALA A 48 -6.36 -5.59 16.33
CA ALA A 48 -6.30 -6.71 15.38
C ALA A 48 -7.66 -7.19 14.85
N ASP A 49 -8.77 -6.61 15.30
CA ASP A 49 -10.11 -7.16 15.03
C ASP A 49 -10.75 -6.66 13.72
N HIS A 50 -10.28 -5.56 13.12
CA HIS A 50 -10.97 -5.03 11.96
C HIS A 50 -10.63 -5.68 10.60
N GLU A 51 -9.36 -5.91 10.21
CA GLU A 51 -9.09 -6.40 8.85
C GLU A 51 -7.80 -7.24 8.78
N GLY A 52 -7.86 -8.47 9.29
CA GLY A 52 -6.71 -9.39 9.21
C GLY A 52 -6.39 -9.77 7.76
N VAL A 53 -5.20 -9.37 7.28
CA VAL A 53 -4.65 -9.72 5.97
C VAL A 53 -4.72 -11.24 5.78
N SER A 54 -5.63 -11.69 4.92
CA SER A 54 -5.73 -13.10 4.54
C SER A 54 -4.46 -13.51 3.77
N ILE A 55 -3.96 -14.73 3.99
CA ILE A 55 -2.78 -15.24 3.26
C ILE A 55 -2.98 -15.20 1.73
N TYR A 56 -4.23 -15.33 1.28
CA TYR A 56 -4.63 -15.24 -0.12
C TYR A 56 -4.47 -13.82 -0.69
N TRP A 57 -4.59 -12.80 0.17
CA TRP A 57 -4.38 -11.40 -0.18
C TRP A 57 -2.91 -11.14 -0.52
N VAL A 58 -1.99 -11.69 0.29
CA VAL A 58 -0.54 -11.56 0.07
C VAL A 58 -0.11 -12.16 -1.28
N GLY A 59 -0.62 -13.34 -1.63
CA GLY A 59 -0.29 -13.99 -2.91
C GLY A 59 -0.74 -13.17 -4.13
N ARG A 60 -1.95 -12.61 -4.09
CA ARG A 60 -2.47 -11.76 -5.18
C ARG A 60 -1.79 -10.40 -5.24
N PHE A 61 -1.47 -9.82 -4.09
CA PHE A 61 -0.67 -8.60 -4.01
C PHE A 61 0.70 -8.79 -4.67
N LEU A 62 1.37 -9.92 -4.44
CA LEU A 62 2.64 -10.23 -5.09
C LEU A 62 2.55 -10.35 -6.62
N LEU A 63 1.38 -10.73 -7.16
CA LEU A 63 1.14 -10.72 -8.62
C LEU A 63 0.81 -9.32 -9.15
N TYR A 64 0.18 -8.48 -8.33
CA TYR A 64 -0.10 -7.08 -8.65
C TYR A 64 1.16 -6.21 -8.63
N LEU A 65 2.07 -6.48 -7.69
CA LEU A 65 3.24 -5.65 -7.41
C LEU A 65 4.16 -5.41 -8.63
N PRO A 66 4.53 -6.40 -9.47
CA PRO A 66 5.34 -6.15 -10.66
C PRO A 66 4.67 -5.22 -11.67
N TRP A 67 3.34 -5.32 -11.83
CA TRP A 67 2.59 -4.41 -12.69
C TRP A 67 2.60 -2.99 -12.12
N LEU A 68 2.34 -2.83 -10.81
CA LEU A 68 2.38 -1.53 -10.16
C LEU A 68 3.77 -0.89 -10.27
N LEU A 69 4.84 -1.65 -10.02
CA LEU A 69 6.21 -1.17 -10.17
C LEU A 69 6.52 -0.68 -11.58
N LYS A 70 6.00 -1.36 -12.61
CA LYS A 70 6.14 -0.92 -14.00
C LYS A 70 5.45 0.43 -14.22
N GLU A 71 4.22 0.60 -13.76
CA GLU A 71 3.49 1.87 -13.92
C GLU A 71 4.16 3.02 -13.14
N ILE A 72 4.63 2.76 -11.92
CA ILE A 72 5.42 3.71 -11.12
C ILE A 72 6.66 4.18 -11.91
N LEU A 73 7.40 3.26 -12.54
CA LEU A 73 8.59 3.61 -13.33
C LEU A 73 8.25 4.45 -14.56
N ILE A 74 7.18 4.10 -15.28
CA ILE A 74 6.73 4.83 -16.47
C ILE A 74 6.30 6.25 -16.10
N ALA A 75 5.46 6.38 -15.07
CA ALA A 75 4.96 7.66 -14.60
C ALA A 75 6.10 8.56 -14.05
N ASN A 76 7.09 7.98 -13.35
CA ASN A 76 8.32 8.70 -12.93
C ASN A 76 9.06 9.33 -14.12
N ILE A 77 9.25 8.56 -15.19
CA ILE A 77 9.92 9.05 -16.39
C ILE A 77 9.13 10.18 -17.05
N ASN A 78 7.80 10.07 -17.08
CA ASN A 78 6.93 11.09 -17.66
C ASN A 78 6.97 12.40 -16.87
N VAL A 79 6.84 12.34 -15.55
CA VAL A 79 6.96 13.52 -14.68
C VAL A 79 8.34 14.14 -14.75
N ALA A 80 9.41 13.33 -14.78
CA ALA A 80 10.77 13.85 -14.95
C ALA A 80 10.91 14.65 -16.25
N LYS A 81 10.31 14.20 -17.36
CA LYS A 81 10.30 14.96 -18.63
C LYS A 81 9.53 16.28 -18.51
N VAL A 82 8.41 16.31 -17.77
CA VAL A 82 7.62 17.53 -17.55
C VAL A 82 8.41 18.55 -16.73
N ILE A 83 9.05 18.11 -15.65
CA ILE A 83 9.84 18.97 -14.75
C ILE A 83 11.12 19.49 -15.45
N LEU A 84 11.78 18.65 -16.24
CA LEU A 84 13.01 19.03 -16.98
C LEU A 84 12.72 19.87 -18.23
N SER A 85 11.46 19.93 -18.69
CA SER A 85 11.08 20.76 -19.82
C SER A 85 11.19 22.24 -19.45
N PRO A 86 11.94 23.07 -20.20
CA PRO A 86 12.03 24.52 -19.92
C PRO A 86 10.67 25.24 -19.98
N LYS A 87 9.71 24.65 -20.69
CA LYS A 87 8.35 25.19 -20.83
C LYS A 87 7.46 24.88 -19.61
N LEU A 88 7.88 23.96 -18.73
CA LEU A 88 7.14 23.52 -17.54
C LEU A 88 5.62 23.44 -17.76
N PRO A 89 5.14 22.56 -18.65
CA PRO A 89 3.73 22.49 -19.00
C PRO A 89 2.91 21.77 -17.91
N ILE A 90 2.87 22.37 -16.71
CA ILE A 90 2.07 21.90 -15.58
C ILE A 90 0.68 22.53 -15.63
N SER A 91 -0.34 21.76 -15.23
CA SER A 91 -1.72 22.25 -15.13
C SER A 91 -2.39 21.50 -13.99
N PRO A 92 -2.13 21.92 -12.74
CA PRO A 92 -2.62 21.21 -11.58
C PRO A 92 -4.14 21.18 -11.53
N ILE A 93 -4.70 20.05 -11.12
CA ILE A 93 -6.15 19.85 -11.02
C ILE A 93 -6.52 18.96 -9.82
N MET A 94 -7.68 19.23 -9.23
CA MET A 94 -8.36 18.32 -8.31
C MET A 94 -9.45 17.54 -9.03
N VAL A 95 -9.42 16.22 -8.91
CA VAL A 95 -10.44 15.32 -9.46
C VAL A 95 -10.87 14.31 -8.40
N VAL A 96 -12.10 13.82 -8.51
CA VAL A 96 -12.65 12.83 -7.59
C VAL A 96 -12.94 11.56 -8.39
N PHE A 97 -12.43 10.43 -7.91
CA PHE A 97 -12.68 9.10 -8.48
C PHE A 97 -13.42 8.21 -7.49
N GLY A 98 -14.25 7.31 -8.02
CA GLY A 98 -14.92 6.29 -7.23
C GLY A 98 -14.04 5.05 -7.06
N SER A 99 -14.00 4.51 -5.86
CA SER A 99 -13.39 3.21 -5.52
C SER A 99 -14.44 2.11 -5.59
N THR A 100 -14.08 0.96 -6.18
CA THR A 100 -14.92 -0.24 -6.10
C THR A 100 -14.53 -1.19 -4.96
N GLN A 101 -13.52 -0.84 -4.17
CA GLN A 101 -13.03 -1.65 -3.06
C GLN A 101 -13.97 -1.60 -1.85
N LYS A 102 -14.26 -2.77 -1.28
CA LYS A 102 -15.19 -2.93 -0.14
C LYS A 102 -14.50 -2.85 1.22
N THR A 103 -13.25 -3.29 1.30
CA THR A 103 -12.41 -3.32 2.50
C THR A 103 -11.60 -2.04 2.64
N ASP A 104 -11.33 -1.64 3.88
CA ASP A 104 -10.52 -0.46 4.15
C ASP A 104 -9.08 -0.67 3.65
N LEU A 105 -8.51 -1.87 3.81
CA LEU A 105 -7.21 -2.26 3.23
C LEU A 105 -7.20 -2.15 1.70
N GLY A 106 -8.28 -2.56 1.03
CA GLY A 106 -8.42 -2.42 -0.42
C GLY A 106 -8.41 -0.95 -0.84
N ARG A 107 -9.20 -0.12 -0.16
CA ARG A 107 -9.25 1.33 -0.40
C ARG A 107 -7.90 2.01 -0.14
N VAL A 108 -7.21 1.63 0.94
CA VAL A 108 -5.86 2.11 1.27
C VAL A 108 -4.85 1.67 0.23
N LEU A 109 -4.92 0.42 -0.26
CA LEU A 109 -4.04 -0.06 -1.32
C LEU A 109 -4.26 0.75 -2.61
N TYR A 110 -5.50 0.98 -3.01
CA TYR A 110 -5.82 1.77 -4.19
C TYR A 110 -5.32 3.22 -4.08
N ALA A 111 -5.62 3.90 -2.97
CA ALA A 111 -5.14 5.26 -2.70
C ALA A 111 -3.60 5.38 -2.72
N ASN A 112 -2.90 4.41 -2.13
CA ASN A 112 -1.44 4.40 -2.14
C ASN A 112 -0.88 4.08 -3.53
N SER A 113 -1.52 3.22 -4.31
CA SER A 113 -1.09 2.94 -5.70
C SER A 113 -1.14 4.21 -6.56
N ILE A 114 -2.22 4.99 -6.46
CA ILE A 114 -2.35 6.29 -7.14
C ILE A 114 -1.25 7.23 -6.68
N THR A 115 -1.07 7.37 -5.36
CA THR A 115 -0.06 8.29 -4.81
C THR A 115 1.37 7.91 -5.23
N LEU A 116 1.64 6.62 -5.44
CA LEU A 116 2.94 6.14 -5.90
C LEU A 116 3.17 6.34 -7.40
N THR A 117 2.12 6.50 -8.21
CA THR A 117 2.25 6.92 -9.61
C THR A 117 2.53 8.42 -9.69
N PRO A 118 3.77 8.81 -10.03
CA PRO A 118 4.17 10.22 -9.99
C PRO A 118 3.33 11.03 -10.96
N GLY A 119 2.91 12.20 -10.50
CA GLY A 119 2.00 13.06 -11.24
C GLY A 119 0.63 13.11 -10.60
N THR A 120 0.33 12.23 -9.64
CA THR A 120 -0.88 12.29 -8.81
C THR A 120 -0.55 12.11 -7.32
N ILE A 121 -1.41 12.64 -6.46
CA ILE A 121 -1.38 12.41 -5.01
C ILE A 121 -2.82 12.30 -4.49
N THR A 122 -3.10 11.28 -3.70
CA THR A 122 -4.39 11.18 -3.01
C THR A 122 -4.37 12.11 -1.80
N THR A 123 -5.31 13.04 -1.75
CA THR A 123 -5.44 14.07 -0.70
C THR A 123 -6.52 13.73 0.33
N GLY A 124 -7.50 12.93 -0.06
CA GLY A 124 -8.60 12.51 0.80
C GLY A 124 -9.20 11.18 0.35
N VAL A 125 -9.72 10.44 1.33
CA VAL A 125 -10.53 9.24 1.11
C VAL A 125 -11.77 9.37 2.00
N GLU A 126 -12.94 9.49 1.38
CA GLU A 126 -14.23 9.60 2.09
C GLU A 126 -15.20 8.56 1.52
N GLY A 127 -15.51 7.53 2.31
CA GLY A 127 -16.35 6.42 1.86
C GLY A 127 -15.73 5.68 0.67
N ASP A 128 -16.41 5.77 -0.47
CA ASP A 128 -16.01 5.20 -1.77
C ASP A 128 -15.40 6.24 -2.71
N GLN A 129 -15.06 7.44 -2.24
CA GLN A 129 -14.49 8.50 -3.06
C GLN A 129 -13.05 8.80 -2.67
N LEU A 130 -12.19 8.95 -3.69
CA LEU A 130 -10.81 9.42 -3.55
C LEU A 130 -10.68 10.79 -4.18
N GLU A 131 -10.19 11.74 -3.42
CA GLU A 131 -9.83 13.07 -3.89
C GLU A 131 -8.36 13.07 -4.32
N ILE A 132 -8.11 13.27 -5.61
CA ILE A 132 -6.79 13.20 -6.22
C ILE A 132 -6.38 14.57 -6.73
N HIS A 133 -5.17 14.97 -6.37
CA HIS A 133 -4.49 16.11 -6.97
C HIS A 133 -3.53 15.62 -8.05
N ALA A 134 -3.70 16.11 -9.27
CA ALA A 134 -2.83 15.76 -10.40
C ALA A 134 -1.98 16.96 -10.84
N LEU A 135 -0.76 16.69 -11.30
CA LEU A 135 0.21 17.68 -11.78
C LEU A 135 -0.18 18.21 -13.17
N THR A 136 -0.72 17.34 -14.01
CA THR A 136 -1.25 17.68 -15.33
C THR A 136 -2.55 16.93 -15.61
N TRP A 137 -3.39 17.48 -16.48
CA TRP A 137 -4.61 16.80 -16.96
C TRP A 137 -4.34 15.44 -17.63
N LYS A 138 -3.12 15.20 -18.13
CA LYS A 138 -2.76 13.93 -18.77
C LYS A 138 -2.51 12.82 -17.75
N ASP A 139 -2.20 13.20 -16.51
CA ASP A 139 -1.93 12.26 -15.43
C ASP A 139 -3.23 11.69 -14.83
N VAL A 140 -4.39 12.20 -15.26
CA VAL A 140 -5.74 11.79 -14.82
C VAL A 140 -6.68 11.65 -16.02
N ASP A 141 -6.25 10.88 -17.04
CA ASP A 141 -7.08 10.58 -18.21
C ASP A 141 -8.18 9.53 -17.95
N GLY A 142 -8.19 8.96 -16.73
CA GLY A 142 -9.16 7.99 -16.22
C GLY A 142 -8.81 6.53 -16.54
N ARG A 143 -7.95 6.27 -17.53
CA ARG A 143 -7.67 4.89 -17.97
C ARG A 143 -6.78 4.15 -16.98
N GLU A 144 -5.78 4.82 -16.45
CA GLU A 144 -4.86 4.24 -15.47
C GLU A 144 -5.57 4.01 -14.13
N GLU A 145 -6.41 4.97 -13.70
CA GLU A 145 -7.20 4.86 -12.47
C GLU A 145 -8.22 3.73 -12.54
N ASP A 146 -8.90 3.56 -13.67
CA ASP A 146 -9.85 2.46 -13.90
C ASP A 146 -9.14 1.09 -13.93
N GLU A 147 -7.96 1.00 -14.57
CA GLU A 147 -7.19 -0.26 -14.58
C GLU A 147 -6.67 -0.60 -13.17
N MET A 148 -6.20 0.40 -12.42
CA MET A 148 -5.80 0.24 -11.03
C MET A 148 -6.97 -0.21 -10.15
N ASP A 149 -8.13 0.41 -10.26
CA ASP A 149 -9.33 0.05 -9.50
C ASP A 149 -9.70 -1.42 -9.73
N GLN A 150 -9.75 -1.85 -10.99
CA GLN A 150 -10.05 -3.25 -11.33
C GLN A 150 -9.02 -4.22 -10.75
N ARG A 151 -7.73 -3.90 -10.85
CA ARG A 151 -6.65 -4.75 -10.34
C ARG A 151 -6.68 -4.85 -8.82
N VAL A 152 -6.88 -3.75 -8.12
CA VAL A 152 -6.99 -3.74 -6.66
C VAL A 152 -8.24 -4.49 -6.22
N SER A 153 -9.37 -4.34 -6.91
CA SER A 153 -10.58 -5.12 -6.64
C SER A 153 -10.40 -6.63 -6.86
N ILE A 154 -9.53 -7.05 -7.78
CA ILE A 154 -9.16 -8.47 -7.95
C ILE A 154 -8.28 -8.97 -6.78
N VAL A 155 -7.32 -8.15 -6.33
CA VAL A 155 -6.51 -8.45 -5.13
C VAL A 155 -7.43 -8.56 -3.91
N GLU A 156 -8.40 -7.66 -3.81
CA GLU A 156 -9.35 -7.59 -2.71
C GLU A 156 -10.28 -8.80 -2.66
N ARG A 157 -10.87 -9.23 -3.79
CA ARG A 157 -11.96 -10.22 -3.84
C ARG A 157 -11.64 -11.49 -3.04
N VAL A 158 -12.02 -11.48 -1.78
CA VAL A 158 -12.23 -12.67 -0.97
C VAL A 158 -13.52 -13.30 -1.49
N SER A 159 -13.38 -14.50 -2.05
CA SER A 159 -14.52 -15.41 -2.22
C SER A 159 -15.04 -15.84 -0.86
#